data_AF-A0ABD3ZRD5-F1
#
_entry.id   AF-A0ABD3ZRD5-F1
#
_cell.length_a   1.000
_cell.length_b   1.000
_cell.length_c   1.000
_cell.angle_alpha   90.00
_cell.angle_beta   90.00
_cell.angle_gamma   90.00
#
_symmetry.space_group_name_H-M   'P 1'
#
loop_
_entity.id
_entity.type
_entity.pdbx_description
1 polymer ?
#
loop_
_entity_poly.entity_id
_entity_poly.type
_entity_poly.pdbx_seq_one_letter_code
_entity_poly.pdbx_strand_id
1 'polypeptide(L)'
;MTLYEECLEALGDNKEVLTISETRKYHEQLGESFPFTSWGRIKWDEVTTHRSIDYAEDIDEWLIENKIDDKNVILLWAYGDYPAVKTSLDNALNVIDDVTAVGSDTFMFSESGYVIEFFHDGDVTIGKAS
;
A
#
# COMPACT_ATOMS: atom_id res chain seq x y z
N MET A 1 3.12 -16.85 -16.80
CA MET A 1 3.48 -15.99 -15.68
C MET A 1 2.29 -15.09 -15.43
N THR A 2 1.87 -14.95 -14.18
CA THR A 2 0.82 -14.00 -13.77
C THR A 2 1.46 -12.67 -13.39
N LEU A 3 0.69 -11.57 -13.39
CA LEU A 3 1.19 -10.26 -12.95
C LEU A 3 1.72 -10.31 -11.51
N TYR A 4 1.12 -11.14 -10.66
CA TYR A 4 1.64 -11.40 -9.32
C TYR A 4 3.03 -12.06 -9.34
N GLU A 5 3.25 -13.06 -10.19
CA GLU A 5 4.57 -13.70 -10.34
C GLU A 5 5.63 -12.73 -10.89
N GLU A 6 5.25 -11.87 -11.84
CA GLU A 6 6.12 -10.80 -12.39
C GLU A 6 6.51 -9.79 -11.30
N CYS A 7 5.54 -9.35 -10.49
CA CYS A 7 5.78 -8.50 -9.32
C CYS A 7 6.72 -9.15 -8.31
N LEU A 8 6.54 -10.44 -8.01
CA LEU A 8 7.46 -11.18 -7.13
C LEU A 8 8.88 -11.24 -7.74
N GLU A 9 9.02 -11.46 -9.04
CA GLU A 9 10.32 -11.45 -9.71
C GLU A 9 10.98 -10.07 -9.63
N ALA A 10 10.23 -9.01 -9.93
CA ALA A 10 10.71 -7.62 -9.90
C ALA A 10 11.16 -7.17 -8.50
N LEU A 11 10.40 -7.54 -7.45
CA LEU A 11 10.73 -7.24 -6.05
C LEU A 11 12.03 -7.94 -5.57
N GLY A 12 12.53 -8.94 -6.29
CA GLY A 12 13.79 -9.62 -5.98
C GLY A 12 13.80 -10.30 -4.60
N ASP A 13 14.98 -10.42 -3.97
CA ASP A 13 15.10 -11.12 -2.69
C ASP A 13 14.64 -10.29 -1.47
N ASN A 14 14.36 -9.00 -1.66
CA ASN A 14 13.98 -8.07 -0.58
C ASN A 14 12.48 -8.09 -0.28
N LYS A 15 11.90 -9.30 -0.20
CA LYS A 15 10.46 -9.48 0.01
C LYS A 15 10.17 -10.71 0.87
N GLU A 16 9.05 -10.65 1.58
CA GLU A 16 8.47 -11.78 2.28
C GLU A 16 7.03 -11.97 1.79
N VAL A 17 6.75 -13.13 1.19
CA VAL A 17 5.39 -13.50 0.79
C VAL A 17 4.65 -14.01 2.02
N LEU A 18 3.56 -13.35 2.38
CA LEU A 18 2.77 -13.69 3.57
C LEU A 18 1.85 -14.88 3.29
N THR A 19 1.39 -15.53 4.34
CA THR A 19 0.33 -16.53 4.22
C THR A 19 -1.01 -15.88 3.91
N ILE A 20 -1.98 -16.67 3.41
CA ILE A 20 -3.35 -16.19 3.22
C ILE A 20 -4.00 -15.73 4.53
N SER A 21 -3.69 -16.38 5.65
CA SER A 21 -4.16 -15.96 6.97
C SER A 21 -3.62 -14.60 7.40
N GLU A 22 -2.33 -14.35 7.18
CA GLU A 22 -1.71 -13.05 7.48
C GLU A 22 -2.23 -11.96 6.55
N THR A 23 -2.40 -12.28 5.27
CA THR A 23 -3.00 -11.39 4.26
C THR A 23 -4.38 -10.89 4.70
N ARG A 24 -5.25 -11.82 5.12
CA ARG A 24 -6.59 -11.46 5.63
C ARG A 24 -6.52 -10.56 6.86
N LYS A 25 -5.63 -10.87 7.79
CA LYS A 25 -5.40 -10.04 8.99
C LYS A 25 -4.98 -8.62 8.62
N TYR A 26 -4.10 -8.43 7.64
CA TYR A 26 -3.69 -7.09 7.21
C TYR A 26 -4.81 -6.33 6.47
N HIS A 27 -5.65 -7.01 5.68
CA HIS A 27 -6.86 -6.39 5.12
C HIS A 27 -7.85 -5.95 6.21
N GLU A 28 -8.07 -6.79 7.22
CA GLU A 28 -8.92 -6.45 8.39
C GLU A 28 -8.34 -5.23 9.12
N GLN A 29 -7.04 -5.22 9.43
CA GLN A 29 -6.39 -4.09 10.08
C GLN A 29 -6.47 -2.80 9.27
N LEU A 30 -6.27 -2.87 7.95
CA LEU A 30 -6.43 -1.71 7.06
C LEU A 30 -7.86 -1.16 7.14
N GLY A 31 -8.87 -2.04 7.05
CA GLY A 31 -10.29 -1.68 7.11
C GLY A 31 -10.76 -1.19 8.49
N GLU A 32 -10.10 -1.61 9.57
CA GLU A 32 -10.34 -1.09 10.92
C GLU A 32 -9.66 0.28 11.14
N SER A 33 -8.54 0.53 10.45
CA SER A 33 -7.72 1.73 10.63
C SER A 33 -8.18 2.92 9.76
N PHE A 34 -8.79 2.63 8.61
CA PHE A 34 -9.21 3.65 7.65
C PHE A 34 -10.68 3.49 7.25
N PRO A 35 -11.42 4.59 7.09
CA PRO A 35 -12.79 4.53 6.59
C PRO A 35 -12.80 4.20 5.09
N PHE A 36 -13.58 3.19 4.70
CA PHE A 36 -13.75 2.80 3.29
C PHE A 36 -15.14 3.15 2.76
N THR A 37 -15.18 3.49 1.47
CA THR A 37 -16.40 3.52 0.66
C THR A 37 -16.89 2.09 0.40
N SER A 38 -18.17 1.94 0.01
CA SER A 38 -18.71 0.61 -0.31
C SER A 38 -18.10 -0.04 -1.56
N TRP A 39 -17.31 0.70 -2.34
CA TRP A 39 -16.62 0.23 -3.53
C TRP A 39 -15.09 0.13 -3.34
N GLY A 40 -14.61 0.15 -2.09
CA GLY A 40 -13.23 -0.23 -1.78
C GLY A 40 -12.19 0.90 -1.79
N ARG A 41 -12.59 2.16 -2.01
CA ARG A 41 -11.70 3.32 -1.89
C ARG A 41 -11.67 3.86 -0.45
N ILE A 42 -10.52 4.30 0.04
CA ILE A 42 -10.42 5.04 1.30
C ILE A 42 -11.18 6.37 1.17
N LYS A 43 -11.99 6.70 2.18
CA LYS A 43 -12.68 7.99 2.28
C LYS A 43 -11.72 9.05 2.81
N TRP A 44 -10.87 9.57 1.93
CA TRP A 44 -9.84 10.54 2.29
C TRP A 44 -10.39 11.82 2.93
N ASP A 45 -11.63 12.20 2.61
CA ASP A 45 -12.34 13.31 3.25
C ASP A 45 -12.66 13.08 4.74
N GLU A 46 -12.70 11.82 5.18
CA GLU A 46 -12.87 11.44 6.59
C GLU A 46 -11.51 11.21 7.32
N VAL A 47 -10.38 11.18 6.59
CA VAL A 47 -9.04 11.01 7.17
C VAL A 47 -8.43 12.37 7.46
N THR A 48 -8.12 12.70 8.72
CA THR A 48 -7.66 14.08 9.06
C THR A 48 -6.28 14.40 8.50
N THR A 49 -5.34 13.46 8.54
CA THR A 49 -3.96 13.66 8.08
C THR A 49 -3.72 12.84 6.82
N HIS A 50 -3.90 13.47 5.67
CA HIS A 50 -3.62 12.88 4.36
C HIS A 50 -3.03 13.92 3.39
N ARG A 51 -2.45 13.45 2.29
CA ARG A 51 -1.86 14.27 1.22
C ARG A 51 -1.98 13.52 -0.11
N SER A 52 -2.41 14.22 -1.16
CA SER A 52 -2.33 13.71 -2.54
C SER A 52 -0.88 13.76 -3.01
N ILE A 53 -0.44 12.72 -3.72
CA ILE A 53 0.94 12.51 -4.14
C ILE A 53 1.01 12.65 -5.65
N ASP A 54 1.84 13.59 -6.13
CA ASP A 54 2.12 13.75 -7.56
C ASP A 54 3.45 13.11 -7.93
N TYR A 55 4.41 13.12 -7.01
CA TYR A 55 5.77 12.59 -7.18
C TYR A 55 6.20 11.72 -6.00
N ALA A 56 7.05 10.73 -6.24
CA ALA A 56 7.56 9.85 -5.18
C ALA A 56 8.28 10.62 -4.05
N GLU A 57 8.92 11.75 -4.36
CA GLU A 57 9.57 12.63 -3.38
C GLU A 57 8.57 13.19 -2.34
N ASP A 58 7.31 13.41 -2.73
CA ASP A 58 6.26 13.92 -1.85
C ASP A 58 5.94 12.94 -0.69
N ILE A 59 6.17 11.64 -0.92
CA ILE A 59 5.98 10.58 0.08
C ILE A 59 7.02 10.74 1.19
N ASP A 60 8.29 10.89 0.82
CA ASP A 60 9.39 11.04 1.78
C ASP A 60 9.25 12.32 2.60
N GLU A 61 8.90 13.43 1.95
CA GLU A 61 8.61 14.68 2.65
C GLU A 61 7.47 14.51 3.66
N TRP A 62 6.38 13.84 3.27
CA TRP A 62 5.25 13.61 4.16
C TRP A 62 5.60 12.73 5.35
N LEU A 63 6.40 11.68 5.16
CA LEU A 63 6.87 10.81 6.23
C LEU A 63 7.75 11.57 7.24
N ILE A 64 8.64 12.43 6.76
CA ILE A 64 9.50 13.29 7.60
C ILE A 64 8.66 14.27 8.43
N GLU A 65 7.72 14.98 7.81
CA GLU A 65 6.82 15.91 8.50
C GLU A 65 6.00 15.23 9.59
N ASN A 66 5.61 13.97 9.35
CA ASN A 66 4.84 13.16 10.28
C ASN A 66 5.68 12.36 11.28
N LYS A 67 7.02 12.49 11.23
CA LYS A 67 7.99 11.83 12.12
C LYS A 67 7.87 10.29 12.07
N ILE A 68 7.72 9.75 10.86
CA ILE A 68 7.65 8.32 10.60
C ILE A 68 8.96 7.87 9.95
N ASP A 69 9.73 7.09 10.69
CA ASP A 69 11.03 6.55 10.21
C ASP A 69 10.90 5.14 9.61
N ASP A 70 9.88 4.38 10.00
CA ASP A 70 9.67 3.02 9.53
C ASP A 70 9.03 3.00 8.13
N LYS A 71 9.81 2.56 7.16
CA LYS A 71 9.43 2.42 5.77
C LYS A 71 9.04 0.99 5.39
N ASN A 72 8.82 0.08 6.34
CA ASN A 72 8.29 -1.24 6.01
C ASN A 72 6.81 -1.13 5.63
N VAL A 73 6.45 -1.80 4.55
CA VAL A 73 5.08 -1.83 4.02
C VAL A 73 4.66 -3.25 3.68
N ILE A 74 3.35 -3.47 3.80
CA ILE A 74 2.64 -4.64 3.34
C ILE A 74 1.90 -4.22 2.08
N LEU A 75 2.24 -4.84 0.96
CA LEU A 75 1.56 -4.69 -0.31
C LEU A 75 0.27 -5.51 -0.25
N LEU A 76 -0.84 -4.82 -0.38
CA LEU A 76 -2.18 -5.37 -0.43
C LEU A 76 -2.84 -4.92 -1.74
N TRP A 77 -3.60 -5.79 -2.36
CA TRP A 77 -4.32 -5.49 -3.59
C TRP A 77 -5.82 -5.61 -3.35
N ALA A 78 -6.59 -4.66 -3.88
CA ALA A 78 -8.04 -4.79 -3.93
C ALA A 78 -8.40 -5.89 -4.93
N TYR A 79 -9.34 -6.75 -4.50
CA TYR A 79 -9.85 -7.88 -5.26
C TYR A 79 -8.79 -8.94 -5.65
N GLY A 80 -9.05 -10.20 -5.30
CA GLY A 80 -8.17 -11.33 -5.60
C GLY A 80 -7.80 -12.14 -4.35
N ASP A 81 -7.23 -13.32 -4.57
CA ASP A 81 -6.75 -14.23 -3.52
C ASP A 81 -5.21 -14.26 -3.46
N TYR A 82 -4.55 -13.21 -3.98
CA TYR A 82 -3.09 -13.13 -3.96
C TYR A 82 -2.60 -12.89 -2.52
N PRO A 83 -1.59 -13.64 -2.07
CA PRO A 83 -0.98 -13.36 -0.78
C PRO A 83 -0.34 -11.97 -0.77
N ALA A 84 -0.49 -11.27 0.34
CA ALA A 84 0.20 -10.01 0.59
C ALA A 84 1.72 -10.20 0.62
N VAL A 85 2.45 -9.13 0.34
CA VAL A 85 3.92 -9.14 0.31
C VAL A 85 4.45 -8.06 1.23
N LYS A 86 5.30 -8.42 2.18
CA LYS A 86 6.02 -7.48 3.03
C LYS A 86 7.36 -7.11 2.39
N THR A 87 7.67 -5.82 2.33
CA THR A 87 8.92 -5.29 1.78
C THR A 87 9.19 -3.88 2.34
N SER A 88 10.26 -3.22 1.88
CA SER A 88 10.46 -1.79 2.15
C SER A 88 9.74 -0.94 1.10
N LEU A 89 9.31 0.25 1.52
CA LEU A 89 8.67 1.24 0.65
C LEU A 89 9.56 1.57 -0.55
N ASP A 90 10.85 1.82 -0.31
CA ASP A 90 11.81 2.12 -1.38
C ASP A 90 11.90 0.97 -2.41
N ASN A 91 11.86 -0.30 -1.95
CA ASN A 91 11.87 -1.45 -2.85
C ASN A 91 10.58 -1.53 -3.67
N ALA A 92 9.42 -1.33 -3.03
CA ALA A 92 8.13 -1.33 -3.72
C ALA A 92 8.01 -0.20 -4.76
N LEU A 93 8.48 1.01 -4.43
CA LEU A 93 8.46 2.16 -5.35
C LEU A 93 9.40 1.98 -6.55
N ASN A 94 10.52 1.28 -6.40
CA ASN A 94 11.44 0.99 -7.51
C ASN A 94 10.84 0.08 -8.60
N VAL A 95 9.80 -0.70 -8.27
CA VAL A 95 9.10 -1.60 -9.19
C VAL A 95 7.59 -1.34 -9.19
N ILE A 96 7.23 -0.05 -9.08
CA ILE A 96 5.85 0.38 -8.87
C ILE A 96 4.89 -0.06 -9.98
N ASP A 97 5.36 -0.13 -11.22
CA ASP A 97 4.55 -0.59 -12.36
C ASP A 97 4.14 -2.05 -12.17
N ASP A 98 5.07 -2.92 -11.75
CA ASP A 98 4.77 -4.33 -11.47
C ASP A 98 3.89 -4.48 -10.24
N VAL A 99 4.10 -3.68 -9.19
CA VAL A 99 3.31 -3.69 -7.96
C VAL A 99 1.86 -3.27 -8.24
N THR A 100 1.64 -2.20 -9.00
CA THR A 100 0.29 -1.68 -9.29
C THR A 100 -0.44 -2.46 -10.37
N ALA A 101 0.27 -3.23 -11.21
CA ALA A 101 -0.36 -4.09 -12.22
C ALA A 101 -1.10 -5.31 -11.64
N VAL A 102 -0.79 -5.75 -10.42
CA VAL A 102 -1.33 -7.02 -9.86
C VAL A 102 -2.84 -6.97 -9.63
N GLY A 103 -3.37 -5.84 -9.15
CA GLY A 103 -4.78 -5.66 -8.81
C GLY A 103 -5.28 -4.29 -9.25
N SER A 104 -6.59 -4.03 -9.14
CA SER A 104 -7.16 -2.75 -9.58
C SER A 104 -6.68 -1.59 -8.71
N ASP A 105 -6.82 -1.73 -7.39
CA ASP A 105 -6.30 -0.78 -6.42
C ASP A 105 -5.20 -1.45 -5.61
N THR A 106 -4.20 -0.67 -5.22
CA THR A 106 -3.08 -1.15 -4.40
C THR A 106 -2.97 -0.31 -3.14
N PHE A 107 -2.73 -0.97 -2.02
CA PHE A 107 -2.43 -0.34 -0.74
C PHE A 107 -1.03 -0.74 -0.29
N MET A 108 -0.17 0.24 -0.05
CA MET A 108 1.05 0.06 0.70
C MET A 108 0.78 0.42 2.16
N PHE A 109 0.43 -0.58 2.97
CA PHE A 109 0.04 -0.40 4.36
C PHE A 109 1.23 -0.61 5.29
N SER A 110 1.49 0.33 6.20
CA SER A 110 2.56 0.20 7.19
C SER A 110 1.99 -0.09 8.57
N GLU A 111 2.67 -0.98 9.30
CA GLU A 111 2.38 -1.23 10.72
C GLU A 111 2.64 0.01 11.60
N SER A 112 3.37 1.00 11.08
CA SER A 112 3.57 2.31 11.69
C SER A 112 2.39 3.27 11.52
N GLY A 113 1.27 2.80 10.94
CA GLY A 113 -0.03 3.46 10.99
C GLY A 113 -0.35 4.38 9.80
N TYR A 114 0.44 4.32 8.73
CA TYR A 114 0.13 5.00 7.47
C TYR A 114 -0.21 4.03 6.35
N VAL A 115 -0.89 4.53 5.32
CA VAL A 115 -1.18 3.81 4.08
C VAL A 115 -1.00 4.74 2.89
N ILE A 116 -0.50 4.20 1.79
CA ILE A 116 -0.54 4.82 0.47
C ILE A 116 -1.53 4.03 -0.37
N GLU A 117 -2.58 4.68 -0.86
CA GLU A 117 -3.51 4.11 -1.84
C GLU A 117 -3.08 4.56 -3.24
N PHE A 118 -2.87 3.59 -4.12
CA PHE A 118 -2.76 3.77 -5.55
C PHE A 118 -4.10 3.34 -6.15
N PHE A 119 -4.95 4.32 -6.43
CA PHE A 119 -6.31 4.08 -6.92
C PHE A 119 -6.30 3.91 -8.45
N HIS A 120 -7.13 3.02 -8.99
CA HIS A 120 -7.14 2.66 -10.41
C HIS A 120 -7.38 3.84 -11.38
N ASP A 121 -7.99 4.93 -10.92
CA ASP A 121 -8.18 6.15 -11.72
C ASP A 121 -6.91 7.04 -11.80
N GLY A 122 -5.82 6.62 -11.15
CA GLY A 122 -4.52 7.31 -11.16
C GLY A 122 -4.25 8.20 -9.95
N ASP A 123 -5.24 8.40 -9.07
CA ASP A 123 -5.05 9.14 -7.82
C ASP A 123 -4.14 8.36 -6.87
N VAL A 124 -3.08 9.01 -6.38
CA VAL A 124 -2.24 8.48 -5.30
C VAL A 124 -2.41 9.35 -4.07
N THR A 125 -2.70 8.74 -2.93
CA THR A 125 -2.89 9.48 -1.67
C THR A 125 -2.24 8.73 -0.52
N ILE A 126 -1.48 9.45 0.30
CA ILE A 126 -0.94 8.95 1.57
C ILE A 126 -1.74 9.53 2.74
N GLY A 127 -1.90 8.75 3.80
CA GLY A 127 -2.38 9.29 5.07
C GLY A 127 -2.08 8.36 6.23
N LYS A 128 -2.34 8.84 7.45
CA LYS A 128 -2.25 8.03 8.67
C LYS A 128 -3.57 7.94 9.39
N ALA A 129 -3.78 6.80 10.05
CA ALA A 129 -4.87 6.62 11.00
C ALA A 129 -4.72 7.63 12.15
N SER A 130 -5.86 8.07 12.69
CA SER A 130 -5.92 9.07 13.78
C SER A 130 -5.84 8.43 15.16
#